data_AF-A0A4Y2FFX1-F1
#
_entry.id   AF-A0A4Y2FFX1-F1
#
_cell.length_a   1.000
_cell.length_b   1.000
_cell.length_c   1.000
_cell.angle_alpha   90.00
_cell.angle_beta   90.00
_cell.angle_gamma   90.00
#
_symmetry.space_group_name_H-M   'P 1'
#
loop_
_entity.id
_entity.type
_entity.pdbx_description
1 polymer ?
#
loop_
_entity_poly.entity_id
_entity_poly.type
_entity_poly.pdbx_seq_one_letter_code
_entity_poly.pdbx_strand_id
1 'polypeptide(L)'
;MSPSQGLQLGRLKLLYQDFQQPNPPFIIHAANFDLEDRVSIVSDPHPPAEAIYTDSSHPEGKAGCAFCVIQNNVQIHQWTTTLSPHNTEFQAETLAIKKDINWASSKGISISIWSDSDSALRGIFCFKRSNPLIQETKQALLQHPSMQLNWIKALEGYLGNEVADNLDKQATKEGTHLHLQTPKCHLKKVLMNLSLNKWQQDWDLGDTGRAIFNVLPKAALTPASWLREFILFGPFPIYFYRFRFHHSDISTCGEKRDPIHNVTSCPMTLSYHFTKPSVENTQLLWKSVLSNKLSRINIVKLIAFLTENENLIK
;
A
#
# COMPACT_ATOMS: atom_id res chain seq x y z
N MET A 1 3.13 -0.59 -27.79
CA MET A 1 1.79 -1.13 -27.46
C MET A 1 0.77 -0.04 -27.76
N SER A 2 -0.25 -0.30 -28.57
CA SER A 2 -1.27 0.73 -28.87
C SER A 2 -2.08 1.05 -27.60
N PRO A 3 -2.56 2.29 -27.42
CA PRO A 3 -3.32 2.71 -26.22
C PRO A 3 -4.66 1.99 -26.01
N SER A 4 -5.07 1.14 -26.95
CA SER A 4 -6.40 0.52 -27.02
C SER A 4 -6.50 -0.88 -26.41
N GLN A 5 -5.41 -1.47 -25.91
CA GLN A 5 -5.41 -2.82 -25.35
C GLN A 5 -5.57 -2.77 -23.82
N GLY A 6 -6.81 -2.92 -23.35
CA GLY A 6 -7.09 -3.15 -21.93
C GLY A 6 -6.66 -4.54 -21.47
N LEU A 7 -6.25 -4.68 -20.21
CA LEU A 7 -5.97 -5.98 -19.61
C LEU A 7 -7.29 -6.59 -19.12
N GLN A 8 -7.63 -7.79 -19.60
CA GLN A 8 -8.81 -8.53 -19.15
C GLN A 8 -8.39 -9.65 -18.20
N LEU A 9 -8.84 -9.57 -16.95
CA LEU A 9 -8.61 -10.57 -15.91
C LEU A 9 -9.97 -11.10 -15.44
N GLY A 10 -10.44 -12.18 -16.08
CA GLY A 10 -11.78 -12.71 -15.85
C GLY A 10 -12.87 -11.71 -16.26
N ARG A 11 -13.71 -11.29 -15.29
CA ARG A 11 -14.75 -10.26 -15.49
C ARG A 11 -14.23 -8.83 -15.34
N LEU A 12 -13.00 -8.64 -14.85
CA LEU A 12 -12.42 -7.32 -14.65
C LEU A 12 -11.73 -6.86 -15.94
N LYS A 13 -12.14 -5.70 -16.47
CA LYS A 13 -11.47 -5.05 -17.61
C LYS A 13 -10.79 -3.79 -17.12
N LEU A 14 -9.46 -3.75 -17.20
CA LEU A 14 -8.66 -2.58 -16.84
C LEU A 14 -8.27 -1.85 -18.11
N LEU A 15 -8.87 -0.69 -18.37
CA LEU A 15 -8.50 0.14 -19.50
C LEU A 15 -7.39 1.10 -19.07
N TYR A 16 -6.37 1.22 -19.91
CA TYR A 16 -5.20 2.07 -19.63
C TYR A 16 -5.56 3.54 -19.39
N GLN A 17 -6.59 4.04 -20.08
CA GLN A 17 -7.07 5.43 -19.97
C GLN A 17 -7.73 5.79 -18.62
N ASP A 18 -8.22 4.79 -17.89
CA ASP A 18 -8.96 4.99 -16.63
C ASP A 18 -8.02 5.27 -15.45
N PHE A 19 -6.72 5.05 -15.65
CA PHE A 19 -5.69 5.20 -14.63
C PHE A 19 -4.75 6.36 -14.92
N GLN A 20 -4.17 6.91 -13.85
CA GLN A 20 -3.16 7.94 -13.94
C GLN A 20 -2.01 7.49 -14.85
N GLN A 21 -1.76 8.30 -15.86
CA GLN A 21 -0.72 8.05 -16.85
C GLN A 21 0.68 8.14 -16.23
N PRO A 22 1.72 7.57 -16.88
CA PRO A 22 3.10 7.85 -16.56
C PRO A 22 3.29 9.35 -16.38
N ASN A 23 4.12 9.69 -15.40
CA ASN A 23 4.32 11.08 -15.05
C ASN A 23 4.89 11.82 -16.27
N PRO A 24 4.24 12.89 -16.73
CA PRO A 24 4.79 13.64 -17.85
C PRO A 24 6.16 14.23 -17.46
N PRO A 25 7.04 14.47 -18.45
CA PRO A 25 8.27 15.20 -18.20
C PRO A 25 7.93 16.53 -17.53
N PHE A 26 8.82 17.00 -16.66
CA PHE A 26 8.64 18.29 -16.01
C PHE A 26 8.49 19.39 -17.05
N ILE A 27 7.34 20.04 -17.04
CA ILE A 27 7.01 21.11 -17.99
C ILE A 27 7.63 22.45 -17.54
N ILE A 28 7.97 22.56 -16.24
CA ILE A 28 8.52 23.78 -15.63
C ILE A 28 10.03 23.61 -15.45
N HIS A 29 10.80 24.55 -16.00
CA HIS A 29 12.24 24.63 -15.79
C HIS A 29 12.55 24.99 -14.33
N ALA A 30 13.56 24.36 -13.71
CA ALA A 30 13.85 24.53 -12.29
C ALA A 30 14.10 26.00 -11.89
N ALA A 31 14.76 26.78 -12.75
CA ALA A 31 15.01 28.21 -12.51
C ALA A 31 13.73 29.09 -12.53
N ASN A 32 12.64 28.59 -13.11
CA ASN A 32 11.36 29.29 -13.18
C ASN A 32 10.37 28.78 -12.12
N PHE A 33 10.81 27.85 -11.27
CA PHE A 33 10.02 27.33 -10.18
C PHE A 33 10.34 28.12 -8.92
N ASP A 34 9.53 29.13 -8.64
CA ASP A 34 9.58 29.89 -7.40
C ASP A 34 8.19 29.91 -6.76
N LEU A 35 8.08 29.23 -5.63
CA LEU A 35 6.89 29.18 -4.78
C LEU A 35 7.25 29.44 -3.31
N GLU A 36 8.48 29.89 -3.01
CA GLU A 36 9.01 29.99 -1.64
C GLU A 36 8.14 30.92 -0.77
N ASP A 37 7.70 32.04 -1.34
CA ASP A 37 6.81 33.00 -0.69
C ASP A 37 5.31 32.79 -1.02
N ARG A 38 4.97 31.68 -1.69
CA ARG A 38 3.62 31.45 -2.22
C ARG A 38 2.86 30.31 -1.58
N VAL A 39 3.56 29.43 -0.88
CA VAL A 39 2.95 28.32 -0.14
C VAL A 39 3.41 28.39 1.30
N SER A 40 2.55 28.89 2.19
CA SER A 40 2.82 28.88 3.63
C SER A 40 2.30 27.59 4.25
N ILE A 41 3.18 26.85 4.92
CA ILE A 41 2.84 25.62 5.65
C ILE A 41 2.91 25.86 7.18
N VAL A 42 3.12 27.11 7.61
CA VAL A 42 3.26 27.50 9.02
C VAL A 42 1.93 28.07 9.53
N SER A 43 1.55 27.67 10.74
CA SER A 43 0.22 27.85 11.36
C SER A 43 -0.16 29.27 11.77
N ASP A 44 0.65 30.29 11.46
CA ASP A 44 0.55 31.61 12.12
C ASP A 44 -0.29 32.72 11.45
N PRO A 45 -0.74 32.65 10.17
CA PRO A 45 -1.60 33.71 9.67
C PRO A 45 -3.08 33.41 9.98
N HIS A 46 -3.77 34.39 10.57
CA HIS A 46 -5.23 34.39 10.59
C HIS A 46 -5.73 34.62 9.16
N PRO A 47 -6.74 33.87 8.68
CA PRO A 47 -7.30 34.13 7.37
C PRO A 47 -7.82 35.56 7.25
N PRO A 48 -7.61 36.23 6.11
CA PRO A 48 -8.18 37.55 5.87
C PRO A 48 -9.72 37.48 5.82
N ALA A 49 -10.36 38.64 5.92
CA ALA A 49 -11.83 38.77 5.82
C ALA A 49 -12.39 38.25 4.48
N GLU A 50 -11.56 38.16 3.44
CA GLU A 50 -11.88 37.56 2.16
C GLU A 50 -10.87 36.47 1.80
N ALA A 51 -11.32 35.21 1.77
CA ALA A 51 -10.48 34.05 1.53
C ALA A 51 -11.26 32.90 0.87
N ILE A 52 -10.53 32.04 0.14
CA ILE A 52 -11.05 30.76 -0.34
C ILE A 52 -10.62 29.67 0.63
N TYR A 53 -11.52 28.74 0.92
CA TYR A 53 -11.27 27.57 1.75
C TYR A 53 -11.59 26.31 0.97
N THR A 54 -10.74 25.30 1.07
CA THR A 54 -10.90 24.01 0.42
C THR A 54 -10.97 22.90 1.46
N ASP A 55 -11.77 21.88 1.19
CA ASP A 55 -11.77 20.66 1.99
C ASP A 55 -12.17 19.45 1.13
N SER A 56 -11.85 18.27 1.60
CA SER A 56 -12.28 17.02 1.03
C SER A 56 -12.53 15.94 2.08
N SER A 57 -13.55 15.14 1.81
CA SER A 57 -13.86 13.98 2.64
C SER A 57 -13.88 12.71 1.83
N HIS A 58 -13.50 11.60 2.48
CA HIS A 58 -13.56 10.28 1.89
C HIS A 58 -14.29 9.26 2.78
N PRO A 59 -15.58 9.48 3.10
CA PRO A 59 -16.38 8.48 3.80
C PRO A 59 -16.55 7.22 2.95
N GLU A 60 -16.62 6.07 3.61
CA GLU A 60 -16.62 4.70 3.05
C GLU A 60 -17.19 4.57 1.63
N GLY A 61 -16.31 4.70 0.62
CA GLY A 61 -16.64 4.45 -0.78
C GLY A 61 -17.13 5.65 -1.60
N LYS A 62 -17.05 6.89 -1.11
CA LYS A 62 -17.21 8.09 -1.93
C LYS A 62 -16.20 9.15 -1.51
N ALA A 63 -15.65 9.89 -2.47
CA ALA A 63 -14.77 11.01 -2.20
C ALA A 63 -15.47 12.30 -2.64
N GLY A 64 -15.71 13.22 -1.71
CA GLY A 64 -16.22 14.55 -1.98
C GLY A 64 -15.08 15.55 -1.88
N CYS A 65 -15.09 16.58 -2.72
CA CYS A 65 -14.28 17.75 -2.47
C CYS A 65 -15.02 19.03 -2.81
N ALA A 66 -14.66 20.09 -2.10
CA ALA A 66 -15.32 21.37 -2.20
C ALA A 66 -14.34 22.51 -2.03
N PHE A 67 -14.76 23.68 -2.52
CA PHE A 67 -14.21 24.94 -2.04
C PHE A 67 -15.34 25.95 -1.85
N CYS A 68 -15.13 26.89 -0.94
CA CYS A 68 -16.03 28.01 -0.72
C CYS A 68 -15.24 29.32 -0.68
N VAL A 69 -15.94 30.41 -0.95
CA VAL A 69 -15.38 31.76 -0.88
C VAL A 69 -16.13 32.51 0.19
N ILE A 70 -15.40 32.95 1.22
CA ILE A 70 -15.95 33.75 2.31
C ILE A 70 -15.49 35.19 2.10
N GLN A 71 -16.42 36.13 2.18
CA GLN A 71 -16.15 37.56 2.20
C GLN A 71 -16.95 38.19 3.34
N ASN A 72 -16.27 38.88 4.27
CA ASN A 72 -16.86 39.51 5.44
C ASN A 72 -17.75 38.55 6.26
N ASN A 73 -17.25 37.34 6.53
CA ASN A 73 -17.97 36.25 7.23
C ASN A 73 -19.25 35.76 6.54
N VAL A 74 -19.41 36.00 5.23
CA VAL A 74 -20.52 35.50 4.43
C VAL A 74 -19.97 34.62 3.31
N GLN A 75 -20.58 33.45 3.12
CA GLN A 75 -20.29 32.61 1.96
C GLN A 75 -20.90 33.23 0.69
N ILE A 76 -20.04 33.63 -0.25
CA ILE A 76 -20.46 34.28 -1.51
C ILE A 76 -20.38 33.35 -2.72
N HIS A 77 -19.61 32.26 -2.61
CA HIS A 77 -19.50 31.27 -3.67
C HIS A 77 -19.16 29.89 -3.09
N GLN A 78 -19.55 28.85 -3.85
CA GLN A 78 -19.17 27.46 -3.56
C GLN A 78 -18.99 26.67 -4.84
N TRP A 79 -18.18 25.63 -4.73
CA TRP A 79 -18.06 24.58 -5.71
C TRP A 79 -17.93 23.25 -4.99
N THR A 80 -18.57 22.22 -5.51
CA THR A 80 -18.58 20.88 -4.94
C THR A 80 -18.55 19.85 -6.05
N THR A 81 -17.83 18.75 -5.85
CA THR A 81 -17.89 17.61 -6.76
C THR A 81 -17.68 16.29 -6.02
N THR A 82 -18.13 15.22 -6.66
CA THR A 82 -17.93 13.85 -6.19
C THR A 82 -16.94 13.17 -7.13
N LEU A 83 -15.93 12.54 -6.56
CA LEU A 83 -14.96 11.71 -7.26
C LEU A 83 -15.31 10.23 -7.13
N SER A 84 -14.64 9.41 -7.94
CA SER A 84 -14.82 7.97 -7.86
C SER A 84 -14.30 7.42 -6.52
N PRO A 85 -14.86 6.30 -6.01
CA PRO A 85 -14.48 5.68 -4.73
C PRO A 85 -13.01 5.26 -4.61
N HIS A 86 -12.28 5.30 -5.72
CA HIS A 86 -10.92 4.85 -5.85
C HIS A 86 -9.91 5.99 -5.82
N ASN A 87 -10.38 7.24 -5.93
CA ASN A 87 -9.55 8.43 -5.81
C ASN A 87 -9.16 8.66 -4.36
N THR A 88 -7.94 9.11 -4.13
CA THR A 88 -7.45 9.39 -2.77
C THR A 88 -7.88 10.78 -2.32
N GLU A 89 -7.98 11.00 -1.01
CA GLU A 89 -8.14 12.31 -0.37
C GLU A 89 -7.12 13.33 -0.91
N PHE A 90 -5.83 12.95 -1.00
CA PHE A 90 -4.79 13.78 -1.65
C PHE A 90 -5.15 14.25 -3.08
N GLN A 91 -5.83 13.43 -3.88
CA GLN A 91 -6.27 13.84 -5.21
C GLN A 91 -7.48 14.79 -5.15
N ALA A 92 -8.38 14.56 -4.20
CA ALA A 92 -9.58 15.36 -3.99
C ALA A 92 -9.18 16.78 -3.54
N GLU A 93 -8.30 16.89 -2.54
CA GLU A 93 -7.67 18.14 -2.09
C GLU A 93 -6.97 18.90 -3.20
N THR A 94 -6.05 18.22 -3.90
CA THR A 94 -5.28 18.87 -4.97
C THR A 94 -6.20 19.34 -6.11
N LEU A 95 -7.31 18.65 -6.35
CA LEU A 95 -8.31 19.07 -7.34
C LEU A 95 -9.11 20.29 -6.86
N ALA A 96 -9.49 20.35 -5.59
CA ALA A 96 -10.15 21.53 -5.01
C ALA A 96 -9.24 22.76 -5.16
N ILE A 97 -7.95 22.63 -4.78
CA ILE A 97 -6.90 23.65 -4.94
C ILE A 97 -6.54 23.95 -6.41
N LYS A 98 -6.94 23.10 -7.35
CA LYS A 98 -6.84 23.44 -8.77
C LYS A 98 -8.04 24.27 -9.22
N LYS A 99 -9.22 23.97 -8.68
CA LYS A 99 -10.49 24.54 -9.12
C LYS A 99 -10.69 25.95 -8.58
N ASP A 100 -10.28 26.22 -7.35
CA ASP A 100 -10.23 27.57 -6.79
C ASP A 100 -9.30 28.52 -7.55
N ILE A 101 -8.07 28.12 -7.90
CA ILE A 101 -7.11 28.93 -8.66
C ILE A 101 -7.72 29.30 -10.01
N ASN A 102 -8.29 28.31 -10.71
CA ASN A 102 -8.94 28.54 -11.99
C ASN A 102 -10.17 29.44 -11.86
N TRP A 103 -10.95 29.29 -10.78
CA TRP A 103 -12.09 30.15 -10.51
C TRP A 103 -11.67 31.59 -10.23
N ALA A 104 -10.73 31.80 -9.31
CA ALA A 104 -10.22 33.12 -8.95
C ALA A 104 -9.59 33.81 -10.17
N SER A 105 -8.85 33.05 -10.98
CA SER A 105 -8.30 33.47 -12.26
C SER A 105 -9.38 33.94 -13.23
N SER A 106 -10.44 33.16 -13.41
CA SER A 106 -11.58 33.52 -14.28
C SER A 106 -12.32 34.78 -13.84
N LYS A 107 -12.21 35.14 -12.55
CA LYS A 107 -12.76 36.37 -11.98
C LYS A 107 -11.79 37.53 -11.98
N GLY A 108 -10.51 37.30 -12.28
CA GLY A 108 -9.46 38.31 -12.17
C GLY A 108 -9.19 38.76 -10.73
N ILE A 109 -9.51 37.92 -9.74
CA ILE A 109 -9.37 38.24 -8.31
C ILE A 109 -8.06 37.64 -7.79
N SER A 110 -7.34 38.41 -7.00
CA SER A 110 -6.20 37.97 -6.20
C SER A 110 -6.68 37.73 -4.77
N ILE A 111 -6.73 36.47 -4.36
CA ILE A 111 -7.27 36.04 -3.07
C ILE A 111 -6.40 34.92 -2.50
N SER A 112 -6.28 34.88 -1.17
CA SER A 112 -5.59 33.80 -0.47
C SER A 112 -6.46 32.54 -0.42
N ILE A 113 -5.85 31.40 -0.72
CA ILE A 113 -6.47 30.07 -0.64
C ILE A 113 -5.96 29.38 0.62
N TRP A 114 -6.85 28.74 1.35
CA TRP A 114 -6.60 28.07 2.62
C TRP A 114 -7.05 26.61 2.55
N SER A 115 -6.14 25.69 2.89
CA SER A 115 -6.39 24.24 2.92
C SER A 115 -5.78 23.67 4.18
N ASP A 116 -6.46 22.71 4.81
CA ASP A 116 -5.92 21.99 5.95
C ASP A 116 -5.07 20.76 5.56
N SER A 117 -5.04 20.43 4.26
CA SER A 117 -4.22 19.35 3.73
C SER A 117 -2.76 19.73 3.54
N ASP A 118 -1.98 19.59 4.63
CA ASP A 118 -0.50 19.71 4.60
C ASP A 118 0.10 18.85 3.47
N SER A 119 -0.47 17.67 3.25
CA SER A 119 0.00 16.74 2.21
C SER A 119 -0.13 17.33 0.80
N ALA A 120 -1.26 17.96 0.47
CA ALA A 120 -1.52 18.58 -0.82
C ALA A 120 -0.62 19.80 -1.03
N LEU A 121 -0.54 20.69 -0.02
CA LEU A 121 0.30 21.89 -0.06
C LEU A 121 1.78 21.54 -0.24
N ARG A 122 2.32 20.58 0.54
CA ARG A 122 3.69 20.07 0.34
C ARG A 122 3.89 19.43 -1.03
N GLY A 123 2.86 18.78 -1.55
CA GLY A 123 2.87 18.20 -2.90
C GLY A 123 3.07 19.28 -3.97
N ILE A 124 2.32 20.39 -3.86
CA ILE A 124 2.37 21.54 -4.77
C ILE A 124 3.69 22.29 -4.60
N PHE A 125 4.17 22.48 -3.37
CA PHE A 125 5.44 23.14 -3.08
C PHE A 125 6.66 22.34 -3.56
N CYS A 126 6.62 21.01 -3.48
CA CYS A 126 7.78 20.18 -3.79
C CYS A 126 8.06 20.12 -5.29
N PHE A 127 9.13 20.77 -5.77
CA PHE A 127 9.55 20.77 -7.18
C PHE A 127 9.53 19.36 -7.79
N LYS A 128 10.16 18.36 -7.15
CA LYS A 128 10.40 17.01 -7.70
C LYS A 128 9.15 16.13 -7.87
N ARG A 129 7.98 16.53 -7.35
CA ARG A 129 6.75 15.72 -7.42
C ARG A 129 6.19 15.67 -8.84
N SER A 130 6.18 14.49 -9.43
CA SER A 130 5.84 14.23 -10.83
C SER A 130 4.38 13.79 -11.05
N ASN A 131 3.48 14.03 -10.11
CA ASN A 131 2.05 13.70 -10.28
C ASN A 131 1.41 14.68 -11.30
N PRO A 132 0.67 14.20 -12.34
CA PRO A 132 0.06 15.07 -13.35
C PRO A 132 -0.83 16.16 -12.77
N LEU A 133 -1.70 15.83 -11.81
CA LEU A 133 -2.60 16.80 -11.17
C LEU A 133 -1.79 17.86 -10.41
N ILE A 134 -0.72 17.48 -9.72
CA ILE A 134 0.17 18.42 -9.03
C ILE A 134 0.87 19.35 -10.02
N GLN A 135 1.34 18.82 -11.16
CA GLN A 135 1.99 19.65 -12.18
C GLN A 135 1.00 20.65 -12.79
N GLU A 136 -0.23 20.23 -13.07
CA GLU A 136 -1.29 21.12 -13.55
C GLU A 136 -1.64 22.20 -12.53
N THR A 137 -1.76 21.85 -11.25
CA THR A 137 -2.02 22.81 -10.16
C THR A 137 -0.85 23.79 -9.99
N LYS A 138 0.39 23.30 -10.01
CA LYS A 138 1.60 24.15 -9.99
C LYS A 138 1.61 25.14 -11.15
N GLN A 139 1.32 24.67 -12.35
CA GLN A 139 1.30 25.52 -13.54
C GLN A 139 0.22 26.60 -13.45
N ALA A 140 -0.99 26.23 -13.02
CA ALA A 140 -2.07 27.19 -12.78
C ALA A 140 -1.65 28.22 -11.73
N LEU A 141 -1.05 27.78 -10.62
CA LEU A 141 -0.56 28.65 -9.56
C LEU A 141 0.49 29.63 -10.09
N LEU A 142 1.49 29.16 -10.84
CA LEU A 142 2.57 30.00 -11.42
C LEU A 142 2.06 31.05 -12.42
N GLN A 143 0.96 30.77 -13.13
CA GLN A 143 0.32 31.74 -14.03
C GLN A 143 -0.37 32.90 -13.27
N HIS A 144 -0.57 32.76 -11.97
CA HIS A 144 -1.25 33.74 -11.12
C HIS A 144 -0.38 34.12 -9.90
N PRO A 145 0.68 34.92 -10.09
CA PRO A 145 1.69 35.19 -9.06
C PRO A 145 1.13 35.90 -7.81
N SER A 146 -0.02 36.56 -7.94
CA SER A 146 -0.68 37.26 -6.83
C SER A 146 -1.52 36.35 -5.92
N MET A 147 -1.65 35.06 -6.23
CA MET A 147 -2.34 34.09 -5.37
C MET A 147 -1.36 33.39 -4.43
N GLN A 148 -1.79 33.15 -3.21
CA GLN A 148 -1.03 32.42 -2.19
C GLN A 148 -1.85 31.24 -1.68
N LEU A 149 -1.18 30.11 -1.45
CA LEU A 149 -1.72 28.96 -0.76
C LEU A 149 -1.23 28.97 0.69
N ASN A 150 -2.13 28.79 1.64
CA ASN A 150 -1.83 28.80 3.05
C ASN A 150 -2.40 27.55 3.71
N TRP A 151 -1.63 26.99 4.63
CA TRP A 151 -2.12 25.92 5.49
C TRP A 151 -2.98 26.52 6.61
N ILE A 152 -4.14 25.93 6.84
CA ILE A 152 -4.99 26.21 8.00
C ILE A 152 -5.10 24.96 8.85
N LYS A 153 -5.26 25.13 10.17
CA LYS A 153 -5.49 23.98 11.03
C LYS A 153 -6.96 23.58 10.98
N ALA A 154 -7.20 22.28 10.76
CA ALA A 154 -8.53 21.70 10.85
C ALA A 154 -9.15 21.92 12.23
N LEU A 155 -10.48 22.10 12.27
CA LEU A 155 -11.31 22.10 13.48
C LEU A 155 -11.08 23.27 14.48
N GLU A 156 -10.51 24.39 14.04
CA GLU A 156 -10.29 25.58 14.90
C GLU A 156 -11.42 26.63 14.90
N GLY A 157 -12.62 26.29 14.42
CA GLY A 157 -13.77 27.22 14.47
C GLY A 157 -13.76 28.30 13.37
N TYR A 158 -12.91 28.17 12.35
CA TYR A 158 -12.90 29.09 11.22
C TYR A 158 -14.11 28.82 10.32
N LEU A 159 -15.00 29.82 10.19
CA LEU A 159 -16.23 29.71 9.40
C LEU A 159 -16.00 29.12 8.01
N GLY A 160 -14.98 29.61 7.28
CA GLY A 160 -14.70 29.12 5.93
C GLY A 160 -14.27 27.65 5.87
N ASN A 161 -13.48 27.20 6.85
CA ASN A 161 -13.06 25.80 6.94
C ASN A 161 -14.25 24.90 7.29
N GLU A 162 -15.10 25.30 8.24
CA GLU A 162 -16.31 24.55 8.60
C GLU A 162 -17.32 24.49 7.44
N VAL A 163 -17.45 25.56 6.67
CA VAL A 163 -18.29 25.58 5.48
C VAL A 163 -17.74 24.62 4.42
N ALA A 164 -16.43 24.63 4.16
CA ALA A 164 -15.80 23.72 3.21
C ALA A 164 -15.98 22.23 3.61
N ASP A 165 -15.73 21.89 4.88
CA ASP A 165 -15.94 20.56 5.48
C ASP A 165 -17.39 20.07 5.31
N ASN A 166 -18.37 20.94 5.55
CA ASN A 166 -19.77 20.60 5.34
C ASN A 166 -20.11 20.40 3.86
N LEU A 167 -19.54 21.23 2.98
CA LEU A 167 -19.79 21.17 1.55
C LEU A 167 -19.21 19.90 0.92
N ASP A 168 -18.04 19.45 1.33
CA ASP A 168 -17.48 18.20 0.81
C ASP A 168 -18.32 16.98 1.24
N LYS A 169 -18.85 16.99 2.47
CA LYS A 169 -19.70 15.91 3.01
C LYS A 169 -21.01 15.88 2.26
N GLN A 170 -21.57 17.06 1.96
CA GLN A 170 -22.72 17.16 1.07
C GLN A 170 -22.39 16.68 -0.34
N ALA A 171 -21.21 17.01 -0.87
CA ALA A 171 -20.78 16.55 -2.18
C ALA A 171 -20.80 15.01 -2.26
N THR A 172 -20.34 14.29 -1.23
CA THR A 172 -20.40 12.81 -1.24
C THR A 172 -21.82 12.25 -1.44
N LYS A 173 -22.86 13.00 -1.05
CA LYS A 173 -24.27 12.59 -1.16
C LYS A 173 -24.91 13.07 -2.46
N GLU A 174 -24.71 14.34 -2.80
CA GLU A 174 -25.49 15.08 -3.80
C GLU A 174 -24.63 15.74 -4.90
N GLY A 175 -23.30 15.69 -4.77
CA GLY A 175 -22.37 16.36 -5.65
C GLY A 175 -22.38 15.80 -7.08
N THR A 176 -22.16 16.68 -8.05
CA THR A 176 -21.98 16.27 -9.45
C THR A 176 -20.72 15.43 -9.58
N HIS A 177 -20.83 14.27 -10.22
CA HIS A 177 -19.69 13.37 -10.40
C HIS A 177 -18.69 13.93 -11.43
N LEU A 178 -17.45 14.12 -11.00
CA LEU A 178 -16.32 14.48 -11.86
C LEU A 178 -15.39 13.27 -12.02
N HIS A 179 -15.17 12.89 -13.27
CA HIS A 179 -14.23 11.82 -13.58
C HIS A 179 -12.79 12.30 -13.41
N LEU A 180 -12.08 11.69 -12.47
CA LEU A 180 -10.65 11.88 -12.26
C LEU A 180 -9.94 10.53 -12.39
N GLN A 181 -8.82 10.49 -13.10
CA GLN A 181 -8.06 9.26 -13.31
C GLN A 181 -7.72 8.57 -11.99
N THR A 182 -7.95 7.26 -11.98
CA THR A 182 -7.73 6.40 -10.82
C THR A 182 -6.25 6.36 -10.46
N PRO A 183 -5.87 6.50 -9.18
CA PRO A 183 -4.48 6.61 -8.80
C PRO A 183 -3.73 5.28 -8.99
N LYS A 184 -2.43 5.37 -9.30
CA LYS A 184 -1.57 4.18 -9.51
C LYS A 184 -1.54 3.25 -8.29
N CYS A 185 -1.65 3.80 -7.08
CA CYS A 185 -1.69 3.00 -5.85
C CYS A 185 -2.92 2.08 -5.80
N HIS A 186 -4.08 2.55 -6.28
CA HIS A 186 -5.29 1.75 -6.36
C HIS A 186 -5.09 0.59 -7.35
N LEU A 187 -4.56 0.87 -8.55
CA LEU A 187 -4.24 -0.18 -9.52
C LEU A 187 -3.27 -1.22 -8.94
N LYS A 188 -2.20 -0.78 -8.28
CA LYS A 188 -1.26 -1.68 -7.59
C LYS A 188 -1.96 -2.55 -6.55
N LYS A 189 -2.87 -1.98 -5.75
CA LYS A 189 -3.65 -2.71 -4.75
C LYS A 189 -4.56 -3.77 -5.41
N VAL A 190 -5.26 -3.42 -6.49
CA VAL A 190 -6.11 -4.34 -7.24
C VAL A 190 -5.28 -5.50 -7.81
N LEU A 191 -4.19 -5.19 -8.52
CA LEU A 191 -3.31 -6.21 -9.09
C LEU A 191 -2.72 -7.12 -8.02
N MET A 192 -2.27 -6.54 -6.90
CA MET A 192 -1.74 -7.29 -5.77
C MET A 192 -2.77 -8.26 -5.19
N ASN A 193 -4.00 -7.81 -4.99
CA ASN A 193 -5.09 -8.65 -4.50
C ASN A 193 -5.43 -9.78 -5.48
N LEU A 194 -5.45 -9.50 -6.79
CA LEU A 194 -5.68 -10.52 -7.81
C LEU A 194 -4.56 -11.57 -7.83
N SER A 195 -3.30 -11.12 -7.78
CA SER A 195 -2.14 -12.00 -7.71
C SER A 195 -2.16 -12.86 -6.45
N LEU A 196 -2.47 -12.28 -5.29
CA LEU A 196 -2.61 -13.02 -4.03
C LEU A 196 -3.74 -14.05 -4.08
N ASN A 197 -4.90 -13.69 -4.63
CA ASN A 197 -6.01 -14.61 -4.78
C ASN A 197 -5.66 -15.78 -5.72
N LYS A 198 -4.99 -15.49 -6.84
CA LYS A 198 -4.54 -16.53 -7.77
C LYS A 198 -3.51 -17.45 -7.10
N TRP A 199 -2.54 -16.87 -6.40
CA TRP A 199 -1.54 -17.64 -5.66
C TRP A 199 -2.20 -18.51 -4.58
N GLN A 200 -3.16 -17.97 -3.83
CA GLN A 200 -3.91 -18.74 -2.85
C GLN A 200 -4.66 -19.92 -3.49
N GLN A 201 -5.33 -19.70 -4.63
CA GLN A 201 -6.02 -20.79 -5.36
C GLN A 201 -5.06 -21.89 -5.80
N ASP A 202 -3.91 -21.51 -6.36
CA ASP A 202 -2.88 -22.47 -6.77
C ASP A 202 -2.28 -23.20 -5.55
N TRP A 203 -2.19 -22.52 -4.41
CA TRP A 203 -1.73 -23.11 -3.15
C TRP A 203 -2.72 -24.09 -2.55
N ASP A 204 -4.02 -23.78 -2.62
CA ASP A 204 -5.10 -24.64 -2.12
C ASP A 204 -5.28 -25.91 -2.96
N LEU A 205 -5.13 -25.80 -4.29
CA LEU A 205 -5.35 -26.89 -5.25
C LEU A 205 -4.09 -27.69 -5.58
N GLY A 206 -2.90 -27.13 -5.31
CA GLY A 206 -1.62 -27.76 -5.64
C GLY A 206 -1.35 -29.04 -4.87
N ASP A 207 -0.61 -29.95 -5.50
CA ASP A 207 -0.13 -31.22 -4.94
C ASP A 207 1.31 -31.13 -4.38
N THR A 208 2.04 -30.07 -4.74
CA THR A 208 3.43 -29.86 -4.37
C THR A 208 3.52 -29.04 -3.08
N GLY A 209 4.46 -29.39 -2.20
CA GLY A 209 4.69 -28.63 -0.96
C GLY A 209 3.60 -28.81 0.11
N ARG A 210 2.79 -29.89 0.05
CA ARG A 210 1.67 -30.13 0.98
C ARG A 210 2.04 -30.14 2.46
N ALA A 211 3.24 -30.59 2.79
CA ALA A 211 3.75 -30.51 4.16
C ALA A 211 3.83 -29.06 4.65
N ILE A 212 4.24 -28.12 3.78
CA ILE A 212 4.28 -26.69 4.07
C ILE A 212 2.86 -26.10 4.06
N PHE A 213 1.99 -26.51 3.12
CA PHE A 213 0.59 -26.06 3.09
C PHE A 213 -0.15 -26.33 4.41
N ASN A 214 0.05 -27.51 4.99
CA ASN A 214 -0.58 -27.89 6.25
C ASN A 214 -0.23 -26.97 7.43
N VAL A 215 0.87 -26.22 7.29
CA VAL A 215 1.42 -25.34 8.31
C VAL A 215 1.15 -23.87 7.97
N LEU A 216 1.35 -23.49 6.71
CA LEU A 216 1.10 -22.17 6.17
C LEU A 216 0.06 -22.27 5.05
N PRO A 217 -1.22 -22.47 5.38
CA PRO A 217 -2.26 -22.65 4.37
C PRO A 217 -2.60 -21.35 3.65
N LYS A 218 -2.13 -20.20 4.13
CA LYS A 218 -2.40 -18.89 3.53
C LYS A 218 -1.17 -18.33 2.84
N ALA A 219 -1.31 -18.06 1.55
CA ALA A 219 -0.37 -17.26 0.78
C ALA A 219 -0.39 -15.82 1.30
N ALA A 220 0.79 -15.24 1.51
CA ALA A 220 0.96 -13.90 2.04
C ALA A 220 2.20 -13.25 1.44
N LEU A 221 2.16 -11.91 1.30
CA LEU A 221 3.32 -11.12 0.85
C LEU A 221 4.36 -10.96 1.94
N THR A 222 3.92 -10.97 3.20
CA THR A 222 4.80 -10.91 4.35
C THR A 222 5.36 -12.31 4.60
N PRO A 223 6.68 -12.47 4.68
CA PRO A 223 7.28 -13.73 5.09
C PRO A 223 6.70 -14.15 6.45
N ALA A 224 6.37 -15.43 6.60
CA ALA A 224 6.09 -15.97 7.92
C ALA A 224 7.33 -15.73 8.81
N SER A 225 7.13 -15.49 10.11
CA SER A 225 8.19 -15.24 11.11
C SER A 225 9.05 -16.48 11.43
N TRP A 226 9.25 -17.34 10.43
CA TRP A 226 9.88 -18.62 10.54
C TRP A 226 11.31 -18.52 10.04
N LEU A 227 12.22 -19.06 10.85
CA LEU A 227 13.60 -19.27 10.47
C LEU A 227 13.65 -20.18 9.22
N ARG A 228 14.54 -19.85 8.26
CA ARG A 228 14.75 -20.55 6.98
C ARG A 228 14.92 -22.07 7.19
N GLU A 229 15.50 -22.42 8.32
CA GLU A 229 15.73 -23.73 8.89
C GLU A 229 14.44 -24.58 8.96
N PHE A 230 13.28 -24.00 9.32
CA PHE A 230 12.02 -24.74 9.37
C PHE A 230 11.42 -25.07 8.01
N ILE A 231 11.63 -24.19 7.03
CA ILE A 231 11.23 -24.41 5.63
C ILE A 231 12.12 -25.51 5.03
N LEU A 232 13.39 -25.50 5.42
CA LEU A 232 14.40 -26.47 5.03
C LEU A 232 14.27 -27.82 5.77
N PHE A 233 13.65 -27.88 6.96
CA PHE A 233 13.57 -29.10 7.77
C PHE A 233 12.74 -30.22 7.13
N GLY A 234 11.70 -29.87 6.37
CA GLY A 234 10.90 -30.84 5.61
C GLY A 234 11.72 -31.63 4.58
N PRO A 235 12.53 -30.97 3.74
CA PRO A 235 13.36 -31.68 2.77
C PRO A 235 14.78 -32.02 3.27
N PHE A 236 15.34 -31.42 4.32
CA PHE A 236 16.79 -31.37 4.59
C PHE A 236 17.57 -32.69 4.37
N PRO A 237 17.17 -33.84 4.95
CA PRO A 237 17.98 -35.04 4.82
C PRO A 237 17.81 -35.75 3.46
N ILE A 238 16.60 -35.70 2.87
CA ILE A 238 16.26 -36.21 1.53
C ILE A 238 16.70 -35.25 0.41
N TYR A 239 16.83 -33.96 0.71
CA TYR A 239 17.22 -32.89 -0.20
C TYR A 239 18.58 -33.18 -0.81
N PHE A 240 19.56 -33.52 0.03
CA PHE A 240 20.90 -33.83 -0.43
C PHE A 240 20.93 -35.04 -1.37
N TYR A 241 20.11 -36.07 -1.14
CA TYR A 241 19.97 -37.18 -2.09
C TYR A 241 19.27 -36.74 -3.39
N ARG A 242 18.14 -36.02 -3.30
CA ARG A 242 17.36 -35.55 -4.48
C ARG A 242 18.18 -34.63 -5.39
N PHE A 243 19.05 -33.80 -4.83
CA PHE A 243 19.94 -32.90 -5.58
C PHE A 243 21.35 -33.49 -5.80
N ARG A 244 21.54 -34.78 -5.50
CA ARG A 244 22.79 -35.55 -5.74
C ARG A 244 24.03 -35.01 -5.02
N PHE A 245 23.84 -34.32 -3.89
CA PHE A 245 24.91 -34.00 -2.94
C PHE A 245 25.32 -35.22 -2.08
N HIS A 246 24.45 -36.22 -1.96
CA HIS A 246 24.77 -37.53 -1.37
C HIS A 246 24.39 -38.68 -2.31
N HIS A 247 25.10 -39.80 -2.17
CA HIS A 247 24.90 -41.01 -2.96
C HIS A 247 23.79 -41.95 -2.43
N SER A 248 23.32 -41.72 -1.19
CA SER A 248 22.35 -42.58 -0.50
C SER A 248 21.30 -41.74 0.25
N ASP A 249 20.08 -42.27 0.37
CA ASP A 249 19.02 -41.75 1.24
C ASP A 249 18.96 -42.46 2.60
N ILE A 250 19.97 -43.28 2.92
CA ILE A 250 20.13 -43.98 4.20
C ILE A 250 21.09 -43.19 5.10
N SER A 251 20.75 -43.07 6.38
CA SER A 251 21.57 -42.46 7.42
C SER A 251 22.59 -43.44 8.01
N THR A 252 23.59 -42.93 8.75
CA THR A 252 24.59 -43.77 9.43
C THR A 252 24.01 -44.73 10.47
N CYS A 253 22.79 -44.49 10.97
CA CYS A 253 22.08 -45.43 11.82
C CYS A 253 21.28 -46.50 11.05
N GLY A 254 21.45 -46.60 9.73
CA GLY A 254 20.89 -47.66 8.89
C GLY A 254 19.46 -47.43 8.41
N GLU A 255 18.83 -46.33 8.83
CA GLU A 255 17.44 -45.99 8.50
C GLU A 255 17.36 -44.87 7.46
N LYS A 256 16.21 -44.78 6.78
CA LYS A 256 15.98 -43.73 5.78
C LYS A 256 16.08 -42.33 6.40
N ARG A 257 16.70 -41.40 5.68
CA ARG A 257 16.86 -39.98 6.04
C ARG A 257 15.53 -39.22 5.98
N ASP A 258 14.63 -39.55 6.88
CA ASP A 258 13.33 -38.93 7.03
C ASP A 258 13.33 -37.94 8.20
N PRO A 259 12.81 -36.70 8.06
CA PRO A 259 12.71 -35.75 9.16
C PRO A 259 12.02 -36.31 10.41
N ILE A 260 11.03 -37.20 10.27
CA ILE A 260 10.34 -37.81 11.43
C ILE A 260 11.28 -38.76 12.16
N HIS A 261 12.07 -39.57 11.44
CA HIS A 261 13.08 -40.43 12.03
C HIS A 261 14.08 -39.62 12.87
N ASN A 262 14.62 -38.53 12.31
CA ASN A 262 15.57 -37.66 13.00
C ASN A 262 15.03 -37.04 14.30
N VAL A 263 13.72 -36.86 14.42
CA VAL A 263 13.12 -36.25 15.60
C VAL A 263 12.38 -37.22 16.50
N THR A 264 12.35 -38.52 16.21
CA THR A 264 11.59 -39.48 17.03
C THR A 264 12.30 -40.80 17.31
N SER A 265 13.31 -41.18 16.53
CA SER A 265 13.89 -42.52 16.62
C SER A 265 15.37 -42.64 16.24
N CYS A 266 15.99 -41.64 15.62
CA CYS A 266 17.40 -41.71 15.26
C CYS A 266 18.29 -41.70 16.52
N PRO A 267 19.15 -42.72 16.74
CA PRO A 267 20.04 -42.77 17.90
C PRO A 267 21.00 -41.57 17.98
N MET A 268 21.40 -41.02 16.82
CA MET A 268 22.33 -39.89 16.72
C MET A 268 21.74 -38.56 17.19
N THR A 269 20.42 -38.47 17.36
CA THR A 269 19.70 -37.23 17.68
C THR A 269 18.85 -37.37 18.95
N LEU A 270 19.15 -38.34 19.81
CA LEU A 270 18.36 -38.70 21.00
C LEU A 270 18.01 -37.50 21.89
N SER A 271 18.93 -36.54 22.04
CA SER A 271 18.73 -35.32 22.83
C SER A 271 17.67 -34.35 22.26
N TYR A 272 17.27 -34.54 21.01
CA TYR A 272 16.35 -33.67 20.27
C TYR A 272 15.00 -34.34 19.99
N HIS A 273 14.76 -35.54 20.53
CA HIS A 273 13.55 -36.31 20.22
C HIS A 273 12.28 -35.67 20.77
N PHE A 274 11.25 -35.69 19.94
CA PHE A 274 9.85 -35.53 20.32
C PHE A 274 9.20 -36.90 20.50
N THR A 275 8.04 -36.93 21.16
CA THR A 275 7.22 -38.13 21.26
C THR A 275 6.84 -38.63 19.86
N LYS A 276 7.16 -39.90 19.58
CA LYS A 276 6.84 -40.54 18.31
C LYS A 276 5.32 -40.53 18.09
N PRO A 277 4.81 -39.96 16.98
CA PRO A 277 3.39 -39.95 16.70
C PRO A 277 2.96 -41.31 16.13
N SER A 278 1.66 -41.62 16.22
CA SER A 278 1.09 -42.66 15.36
C SER A 278 1.14 -42.20 13.90
N VAL A 279 1.08 -43.15 12.96
CA VAL A 279 1.14 -42.86 11.51
C VAL A 279 0.10 -41.79 11.12
N GLU A 280 -1.12 -41.91 11.63
CA GLU A 280 -2.23 -40.97 11.39
C GLU A 280 -1.99 -39.57 11.98
N ASN A 281 -1.22 -39.47 13.07
CA ASN A 281 -1.00 -38.22 13.80
C ASN A 281 0.28 -37.48 13.42
N THR A 282 1.03 -37.99 12.43
CA THR A 282 2.26 -37.37 11.95
C THR A 282 2.06 -35.90 11.55
N GLN A 283 0.94 -35.57 10.93
CA GLN A 283 0.63 -34.18 10.52
C GLN A 283 0.32 -33.27 11.73
N LEU A 284 -0.33 -33.80 12.76
CA LEU A 284 -0.65 -33.07 13.98
C LEU A 284 0.60 -32.79 14.82
N LEU A 285 1.58 -33.71 14.80
CA LEU A 285 2.88 -33.48 15.42
C LEU A 285 3.54 -32.23 14.84
N TRP A 286 3.62 -32.10 13.52
CA TRP A 286 4.25 -30.93 12.89
C TRP A 286 3.53 -29.63 13.26
N LYS A 287 2.20 -29.62 13.21
CA LYS A 287 1.42 -28.45 13.65
C LYS A 287 1.72 -28.07 15.11
N SER A 288 1.78 -29.04 16.01
CA SER A 288 2.09 -28.84 17.43
C SER A 288 3.52 -28.32 17.65
N VAL A 289 4.51 -29.01 17.07
CA VAL A 289 5.93 -28.70 17.19
C VAL A 289 6.23 -27.29 16.68
N LEU A 290 5.57 -26.88 15.60
CA LEU A 290 5.83 -25.59 15.00
C LEU A 290 5.03 -24.45 15.65
N SER A 291 3.90 -24.76 16.28
CA SER A 291 3.14 -23.78 17.09
C SER A 291 3.83 -23.50 18.43
N ASN A 292 4.63 -24.44 18.95
CA ASN A 292 5.32 -24.31 20.23
C ASN A 292 6.70 -23.63 20.07
N LYS A 293 6.95 -22.56 20.85
CA LYS A 293 8.23 -21.81 20.80
C LYS A 293 9.45 -22.67 21.21
N LEU A 294 9.33 -23.50 22.25
CA LEU A 294 10.42 -24.32 22.76
C LEU A 294 10.76 -25.46 21.77
N SER A 295 9.74 -26.11 21.23
CA SER A 295 9.92 -27.13 20.20
C SER A 295 10.57 -26.57 18.93
N ARG A 296 10.22 -25.34 18.55
CA ARG A 296 10.91 -24.59 17.48
C ARG A 296 12.40 -24.40 17.79
N ILE A 297 12.75 -23.91 18.98
CA ILE A 297 14.16 -23.77 19.38
C ILE A 297 14.89 -25.12 19.31
N ASN A 298 14.23 -26.21 19.70
CA ASN A 298 14.81 -27.55 19.67
C ASN A 298 15.11 -28.02 18.23
N ILE A 299 14.20 -27.76 17.28
CA ILE A 299 14.45 -28.03 15.85
C ILE A 299 15.63 -27.22 15.32
N VAL A 300 15.74 -25.94 15.66
CA VAL A 300 16.86 -25.10 15.20
C VAL A 300 18.19 -25.67 15.69
N LYS A 301 18.25 -26.08 16.97
CA LYS A 301 19.43 -26.74 17.54
C LYS A 301 19.75 -28.05 16.84
N LEU A 302 18.73 -28.86 16.55
CA LEU A 302 18.91 -30.10 15.81
C LEU A 302 19.46 -29.85 14.40
N ILE A 303 18.94 -28.86 13.68
CA ILE A 303 19.43 -28.51 12.33
C ILE A 303 20.88 -28.05 12.38
N ALA A 304 21.23 -27.19 13.34
CA ALA A 304 22.61 -26.76 13.55
C ALA A 304 23.51 -27.97 13.82
N PHE A 305 23.11 -28.86 14.73
CA PHE A 305 23.83 -30.10 15.03
C PHE A 305 24.02 -30.99 13.78
N LEU A 306 22.96 -31.23 13.00
CA LEU A 306 23.03 -32.03 11.78
C LEU A 306 23.93 -31.39 10.71
N THR A 307 23.95 -30.05 10.64
CA THR A 307 24.78 -29.30 9.67
C THR A 307 26.25 -29.30 10.07
N GLU A 308 26.56 -29.07 11.35
CA GLU A 308 27.93 -29.07 11.88
C GLU A 308 28.55 -30.47 11.86
N ASN A 309 27.73 -31.51 12.04
CA ASN A 309 28.15 -32.90 12.09
C ASN A 309 27.82 -33.65 10.79
N GLU A 310 27.64 -32.95 9.66
CA GLU A 310 27.26 -33.55 8.38
C GLU A 310 28.20 -34.71 7.99
N ASN A 311 29.51 -34.57 8.24
CA ASN A 311 30.50 -35.59 7.93
C ASN A 311 30.43 -36.85 8.80
N LEU A 312 29.85 -36.77 10.00
CA LEU A 312 29.61 -37.92 10.90
C LEU A 312 28.30 -38.64 10.58
N ILE A 313 27.45 -38.02 9.76
CA ILE A 313 26.09 -38.47 9.42
C ILE A 313 26.00 -38.87 7.94
N LYS A 314 27.06 -38.64 7.15
CA LYS A 314 27.27 -39.07 5.75
C LYS A 314 27.36 -40.58 5.60
#